data_AF-A0A1G6PSC4-F1
#
_entry.id   AF-A0A1G6PSC4-F1
#
_cell.length_a   1.000
_cell.length_b   1.000
_cell.length_c   1.000
_cell.angle_alpha   90.00
_cell.angle_beta   90.00
_cell.angle_gamma   90.00
#
_symmetry.space_group_name_H-M   'P 1'
#
loop_
_entity.id
_entity.type
_entity.pdbx_description
1 polymer ?
#
loop_
_entity_poly.entity_id
_entity_poly.type
_entity_poly.pdbx_seq_one_letter_code
_entity_poly.pdbx_strand_id
1 'polypeptide(L)'
;MSKKELLKSIPAVNDILNNKKAEKIKNDYSRSDLLEGIRFVTDKLRTKILADDFLQADFDNDKLKTENILDSARDYLKKIYKPEMSAAINATGVVIHTNLGRSLLADSAAEAVNNVATHYSTLEIDRESGERGDRYSSVQNIIKKLTGAEAALVVNNNAAAVTLVLAAVAADKEVVISRGELVEIGGSFRVPEVMEQSGAKLVEVGSTNKVYLKDYINAVTEETGAFLKVHTSNYRIKGFTAVVEAEELVNDAHQRDIPVIEDLGSGIIFDLQSYGLPYEPTVKESIDAGIDLVTFSGDKLLGGPQAGIIVGKKEYIEKLEYHPLLRALRVDKFTLAALEATLKLYRNFEEALAKIPTLKMLTETDEKIRERAEKLYDLLERNEKFKIKIKKGTARIGGGSYPLTEIKTYVLTIDSKLISSEKLAYKLRQAEMPIFSRIKDQKLIIDLKTVQPAEIELLAAEINQILEEEV
;
A
#
# COMPACT_ATOMS: atom_id res chain seq x y z
N MET A 1 37.40 -19.08 35.34
CA MET A 1 37.39 -17.69 35.83
C MET A 1 36.15 -17.48 36.69
N SER A 2 36.28 -17.21 37.98
CA SER A 2 35.15 -16.85 38.86
C SER A 2 34.31 -15.70 38.27
N LYS A 3 33.04 -15.53 38.68
CA LYS A 3 32.19 -14.38 38.27
C LYS A 3 32.93 -13.04 38.42
N LYS A 4 33.69 -12.90 39.50
CA LYS A 4 34.51 -11.71 39.79
C LYS A 4 35.66 -11.52 38.80
N GLU A 5 36.29 -12.60 38.34
CA GLU A 5 37.33 -12.56 37.30
C GLU A 5 36.75 -12.20 35.93
N LEU A 6 35.61 -12.80 35.55
CA LEU A 6 34.93 -12.48 34.29
C LEU A 6 34.51 -11.00 34.19
N LEU A 7 33.97 -10.43 35.28
CA LEU A 7 33.61 -9.01 35.31
C LEU A 7 34.83 -8.09 35.18
N LYS A 8 35.98 -8.47 35.75
CA LYS A 8 37.25 -7.74 35.60
C LYS A 8 37.83 -7.87 34.19
N SER A 9 37.52 -8.96 33.49
CA SER A 9 37.97 -9.21 32.12
C SER A 9 37.18 -8.44 31.05
N ILE A 10 36.11 -7.73 31.41
CA ILE A 10 35.44 -6.80 30.48
C ILE A 10 36.39 -5.61 30.24
N PRO A 11 36.86 -5.38 29.00
CA PRO A 11 37.80 -4.30 28.71
C PRO A 11 37.24 -2.92 29.03
N ALA A 12 38.12 -1.97 29.37
CA ALA A 12 37.68 -0.59 29.60
C ALA A 12 37.20 0.04 28.30
N VAL A 13 36.18 0.89 28.39
CA VAL A 13 35.56 1.54 27.22
C VAL A 13 36.59 2.31 26.38
N ASN A 14 37.56 2.97 27.02
CA ASN A 14 38.63 3.67 26.31
C ASN A 14 39.54 2.72 25.50
N ASP A 15 39.85 1.54 26.05
CA ASP A 15 40.67 0.53 25.34
C ASP A 15 39.93 -0.03 24.13
N ILE A 16 38.61 -0.21 24.26
CA ILE A 16 37.73 -0.63 23.17
C ILE A 16 37.70 0.44 22.07
N LEU A 17 37.55 1.72 22.44
CA LEU A 17 37.50 2.85 21.50
C LEU A 17 38.81 3.12 20.77
N ASN A 18 39.95 2.76 21.37
CA ASN A 18 41.29 2.93 20.78
C ASN A 18 41.70 1.75 19.88
N ASN A 19 40.89 0.71 19.79
CA ASN A 19 41.17 -0.43 18.92
C ASN A 19 41.02 -0.02 17.43
N LYS A 20 41.88 -0.54 16.55
CA LYS A 20 41.83 -0.25 15.10
C LYS A 20 40.49 -0.56 14.44
N LYS A 21 39.75 -1.54 14.96
CA LYS A 21 38.42 -1.91 14.45
C LYS A 21 37.35 -0.88 14.82
N ALA A 22 37.52 -0.15 15.92
CA ALA A 22 36.65 0.96 16.30
C ALA A 22 36.73 2.11 15.28
N GLU A 23 37.92 2.39 14.74
CA GLU A 23 38.09 3.40 13.66
C GLU A 23 37.29 3.05 12.41
N LYS A 24 37.20 1.77 12.03
CA LYS A 24 36.37 1.34 10.90
C LYS A 24 34.89 1.58 11.14
N ILE A 25 34.41 1.38 12.38
CA ILE A 25 33.00 1.60 12.73
C ILE A 25 32.67 3.11 12.78
N LYS A 26 33.64 3.95 13.13
CA LYS A 26 33.49 5.43 13.11
C LYS A 26 33.29 6.02 11.72
N ASN A 27 33.56 5.27 10.65
CA ASN A 27 33.20 5.70 9.28
C ASN A 27 31.69 5.63 9.03
N ASP A 28 31.00 4.70 9.70
CA ASP A 28 29.58 4.43 9.50
C ASP A 28 28.71 5.08 10.60
N TYR A 29 29.28 5.29 11.80
CA TYR A 29 28.57 5.80 12.99
C TYR A 29 29.36 6.89 13.68
N SER A 30 28.67 7.83 14.34
CA SER A 30 29.38 8.86 15.10
C SER A 30 30.10 8.24 16.30
N ARG A 31 31.13 8.94 16.82
CA ARG A 31 31.81 8.52 18.05
C ARG A 31 30.85 8.39 19.23
N SER A 32 29.80 9.21 19.28
CA SER A 32 28.79 9.17 20.34
C SER A 32 28.01 7.85 20.30
N ASP A 33 27.60 7.44 19.10
CA ASP A 33 26.80 6.23 18.90
C ASP A 33 27.65 4.99 19.18
N LEU A 34 28.90 4.98 18.71
CA LEU A 34 29.84 3.91 19.05
C LEU A 34 30.04 3.77 20.57
N LEU A 35 30.16 4.89 21.29
CA LEU A 35 30.26 4.88 22.74
C LEU A 35 29.00 4.30 23.39
N GLU A 36 27.82 4.67 22.91
CA GLU A 36 26.55 4.12 23.37
C GLU A 36 26.48 2.61 23.12
N GLY A 37 26.80 2.14 21.91
CA GLY A 37 26.79 0.73 21.56
C GLY A 37 27.77 -0.10 22.40
N ILE A 38 28.98 0.41 22.64
CA ILE A 38 29.95 -0.25 23.54
C ILE A 38 29.41 -0.31 24.96
N ARG A 39 28.81 0.77 25.48
CA ARG A 39 28.20 0.78 26.82
C ARG A 39 27.08 -0.25 26.90
N PHE A 40 26.15 -0.24 25.94
CA PHE A 40 25.06 -1.20 25.87
C PHE A 40 25.56 -2.66 25.90
N VAL A 41 26.53 -3.01 25.06
CA VAL A 41 27.07 -4.38 24.99
C VAL A 41 27.79 -4.75 26.29
N THR A 42 28.64 -3.87 26.82
CA THR A 42 29.38 -4.15 28.05
C THR A 42 28.44 -4.26 29.26
N ASP A 43 27.38 -3.45 29.33
CA ASP A 43 26.35 -3.55 30.36
C ASP A 43 25.54 -4.84 30.23
N LYS A 44 25.16 -5.24 29.00
CA LYS A 44 24.50 -6.53 28.74
C LYS A 44 25.37 -7.71 29.19
N LEU A 45 26.68 -7.66 28.95
CA LEU A 45 27.63 -8.67 29.43
C LEU A 45 27.71 -8.68 30.97
N ARG A 46 27.76 -7.51 31.62
CA ARG A 46 27.74 -7.38 33.09
C ARG A 46 26.47 -8.00 33.68
N THR A 47 25.30 -7.64 33.16
CA THR A 47 24.01 -8.17 33.61
C THR A 47 23.94 -9.68 33.45
N LYS A 48 24.42 -10.22 32.33
CA LYS A 48 24.45 -11.67 32.09
C LYS A 48 25.35 -12.40 33.10
N ILE A 49 26.54 -11.89 33.38
CA ILE A 49 27.48 -12.52 34.34
C ILE A 49 26.96 -12.44 35.78
N LEU A 50 26.25 -11.36 36.12
CA LEU A 50 25.69 -11.13 37.45
C LEU A 50 24.40 -11.92 37.73
N ALA A 51 23.72 -12.45 36.70
CA ALA A 51 22.48 -13.19 36.87
C ALA A 51 22.64 -14.42 37.80
N ASP A 52 21.58 -14.72 38.55
CA ASP A 52 21.60 -15.80 39.56
C ASP A 52 21.73 -17.19 38.92
N ASP A 53 21.17 -17.37 37.72
CA ASP A 53 21.22 -18.58 36.89
C ASP A 53 22.48 -18.67 36.02
N PHE A 54 23.45 -17.76 36.18
CA PHE A 54 24.68 -17.77 35.38
C PHE A 54 25.53 -19.01 35.65
N LEU A 55 25.64 -19.88 34.64
CA LEU A 55 26.55 -21.02 34.61
C LEU A 55 27.84 -20.66 33.87
N GLN A 56 28.95 -20.68 34.61
CA GLN A 56 30.26 -20.28 34.09
C GLN A 56 30.78 -21.22 32.99
N ALA A 57 30.41 -22.50 33.03
CA ALA A 57 30.82 -23.50 32.03
C ALA A 57 30.25 -23.21 30.63
N ASP A 58 29.12 -22.49 30.58
CA ASP A 58 28.40 -22.19 29.34
C ASP A 58 28.71 -20.79 28.79
N PHE A 59 29.60 -20.05 29.47
CA PHE A 59 29.99 -18.71 29.06
C PHE A 59 31.20 -18.73 28.13
N ASP A 60 30.95 -18.37 26.88
CA ASP A 60 31.99 -18.15 25.88
C ASP A 60 32.82 -16.90 26.21
N ASN A 61 34.05 -17.12 26.69
CA ASN A 61 35.00 -16.07 27.06
C ASN A 61 35.42 -15.20 25.86
N ASP A 62 35.27 -15.68 24.63
CA ASP A 62 35.62 -14.88 23.45
C ASP A 62 34.73 -13.65 23.33
N LYS A 63 33.52 -13.66 23.92
CA LYS A 63 32.64 -12.49 23.98
C LYS A 63 33.23 -11.31 24.75
N LEU A 64 34.25 -11.54 25.57
CA LEU A 64 34.96 -10.49 26.31
C LEU A 64 36.11 -9.87 25.51
N LYS A 65 36.50 -10.45 24.36
CA LYS A 65 37.52 -9.87 23.49
C LYS A 65 37.01 -8.55 22.92
N THR A 66 37.87 -7.54 22.91
CA THR A 66 37.57 -6.19 22.38
C THR A 66 36.95 -6.24 20.97
N GLU A 67 37.46 -7.10 20.09
CA GLU A 67 36.99 -7.21 18.72
C GLU A 67 35.55 -7.74 18.61
N ASN A 68 35.16 -8.66 19.50
CA ASN A 68 33.82 -9.23 19.55
C ASN A 68 32.81 -8.30 20.22
N ILE A 69 33.26 -7.50 21.20
CA ILE A 69 32.46 -6.40 21.76
C ILE A 69 32.20 -5.35 20.68
N LEU A 70 33.20 -5.02 19.86
CA LEU A 70 33.05 -4.09 18.74
C LEU A 70 32.11 -4.63 17.66
N ASP A 71 32.16 -5.92 17.33
CA ASP A 71 31.19 -6.54 16.41
C ASP A 71 29.78 -6.47 16.99
N SER A 72 29.60 -6.85 18.26
CA SER A 72 28.30 -6.79 18.93
C SER A 72 27.77 -5.35 19.02
N ALA A 73 28.65 -4.37 19.22
CA ALA A 73 28.29 -2.95 19.26
C ALA A 73 27.88 -2.48 17.87
N ARG A 74 28.61 -2.88 16.82
CA ARG A 74 28.23 -2.62 15.43
C ARG A 74 26.88 -3.24 15.09
N ASP A 75 26.61 -4.47 15.52
CA ASP A 75 25.33 -5.15 15.27
C ASP A 75 24.18 -4.50 16.04
N TYR A 76 24.41 -4.04 17.27
CA TYR A 76 23.46 -3.21 18.00
C TYR A 76 23.17 -1.91 17.25
N LEU A 77 24.20 -1.19 16.80
CA LEU A 77 24.05 0.05 16.07
C LEU A 77 23.34 -0.14 14.73
N LYS A 78 23.68 -1.19 13.97
CA LYS A 78 22.96 -1.57 12.76
C LYS A 78 21.47 -1.78 13.01
N LYS A 79 21.09 -2.37 14.16
CA LYS A 79 19.69 -2.60 14.52
C LYS A 79 18.96 -1.30 14.87
N ILE A 80 19.56 -0.41 15.66
CA ILE A 80 18.88 0.85 16.06
C ILE A 80 18.86 1.88 14.94
N TYR A 81 19.82 1.86 14.02
CA TYR A 81 19.86 2.72 12.83
C TYR A 81 19.04 2.15 11.67
N LYS A 82 18.46 0.95 11.81
CA LYS A 82 17.58 0.39 10.79
C LYS A 82 16.36 1.32 10.66
N PRO A 83 16.06 1.84 9.45
CA PRO A 83 14.87 2.65 9.25
C PRO A 83 13.61 1.90 9.70
N GLU A 84 12.72 2.59 10.42
CA GLU A 84 11.44 2.00 10.84
C GLU A 84 10.59 1.61 9.63
N MET A 85 10.63 2.42 8.57
CA MET A 85 10.06 2.11 7.26
C MET A 85 11.16 1.56 6.34
N SER A 86 10.98 0.33 5.86
CA SER A 86 11.92 -0.35 4.97
C SER A 86 11.19 -1.09 3.86
N ALA A 87 11.92 -1.40 2.78
CA ALA A 87 11.41 -2.30 1.76
C ALA A 87 11.14 -3.68 2.36
N ALA A 88 10.11 -4.36 1.88
CA ALA A 88 9.69 -5.66 2.38
C ALA A 88 9.22 -6.55 1.23
N ILE A 89 9.47 -7.86 1.34
CA ILE A 89 8.97 -8.85 0.38
C ILE A 89 7.54 -9.22 0.79
N ASN A 90 6.59 -8.95 -0.10
CA ASN A 90 5.22 -9.38 0.06
C ASN A 90 5.05 -10.82 -0.48
N ALA A 91 5.11 -11.80 0.41
CA ALA A 91 4.79 -13.21 0.13
C ALA A 91 3.39 -13.60 0.65
N THR A 92 2.51 -12.62 0.87
CA THR A 92 1.16 -12.88 1.38
C THR A 92 0.17 -13.24 0.27
N GLY A 93 0.45 -12.88 -0.98
CA GLY A 93 -0.50 -13.05 -2.08
C GLY A 93 -1.64 -12.04 -2.06
N VAL A 94 -1.56 -10.97 -1.25
CA VAL A 94 -2.49 -9.83 -1.32
C VAL A 94 -1.84 -8.75 -2.17
N VAL A 95 -2.35 -8.51 -3.38
CA VAL A 95 -1.71 -7.61 -4.36
C VAL A 95 -1.70 -6.15 -3.88
N ILE A 96 -2.87 -5.59 -3.58
CA ILE A 96 -3.06 -4.26 -3.04
C ILE A 96 -3.14 -4.38 -1.51
N HIS A 97 -1.99 -4.50 -0.87
CA HIS A 97 -1.90 -4.71 0.57
C HIS A 97 -1.81 -3.38 1.32
N THR A 98 -2.90 -2.96 1.99
CA THR A 98 -2.98 -1.65 2.67
C THR A 98 -1.82 -1.40 3.64
N ASN A 99 -1.46 -2.40 4.46
CA ASN A 99 -0.37 -2.24 5.44
C ASN A 99 1.05 -2.29 4.83
N LEU A 100 1.20 -2.74 3.58
CA LEU A 100 2.49 -2.82 2.88
C LEU A 100 2.57 -1.78 1.74
N GLY A 101 1.74 -0.73 1.79
CA GLY A 101 1.85 0.40 0.86
C GLY A 101 1.01 0.29 -0.41
N ARG A 102 0.04 -0.62 -0.49
CA ARG A 102 -0.88 -0.78 -1.64
C ARG A 102 -0.15 -1.14 -2.94
N SER A 103 -0.15 -0.23 -3.93
CA SER A 103 0.42 -0.46 -5.26
C SER A 103 1.88 -0.07 -5.33
N LEU A 104 2.66 -0.86 -6.07
CA LEU A 104 4.04 -0.52 -6.40
C LEU A 104 4.08 0.38 -7.63
N LEU A 105 5.02 1.32 -7.64
CA LEU A 105 5.29 2.14 -8.83
C LEU A 105 5.99 1.30 -9.90
N ALA A 106 5.64 1.56 -11.17
CA ALA A 106 6.46 1.10 -12.29
C ALA A 106 7.83 1.81 -12.28
N ASP A 107 8.86 1.18 -12.86
CA ASP A 107 10.21 1.75 -12.91
C ASP A 107 10.22 3.17 -13.50
N SER A 108 9.48 3.40 -14.59
CA SER A 108 9.34 4.72 -15.20
C SER A 108 8.71 5.77 -14.28
N ALA A 109 7.83 5.36 -13.36
CA ALA A 109 7.23 6.26 -12.37
C ALA A 109 8.21 6.55 -11.22
N ALA A 110 8.96 5.55 -10.75
CA ALA A 110 10.02 5.75 -9.76
C ALA A 110 11.15 6.65 -10.30
N GLU A 111 11.55 6.45 -11.56
CA GLU A 111 12.52 7.30 -12.27
C GLU A 111 12.01 8.74 -12.40
N ALA A 112 10.73 8.94 -12.74
CA ALA A 112 10.13 10.27 -12.82
C ALA A 112 10.17 11.00 -11.47
N VAL A 113 9.88 10.29 -10.37
CA VAL A 113 10.00 10.83 -9.00
C VAL A 113 11.44 11.22 -8.70
N ASN A 114 12.41 10.33 -8.95
CA ASN A 114 13.81 10.62 -8.71
C ASN A 114 14.27 11.85 -9.51
N ASN A 115 13.88 11.95 -10.78
CA ASN A 115 14.23 13.07 -11.64
C ASN A 115 13.75 14.42 -11.08
N VAL A 116 12.49 14.52 -10.63
CA VAL A 116 11.96 15.77 -10.04
C VAL A 116 12.39 15.97 -8.58
N ALA A 117 12.92 14.95 -7.92
CA ALA A 117 13.48 15.05 -6.58
C ALA A 117 14.89 15.65 -6.60
N THR A 118 15.70 15.27 -7.59
CA THR A 118 17.11 15.70 -7.69
C THR A 118 17.30 16.95 -8.56
N HIS A 119 16.24 17.46 -9.19
CA HIS A 119 16.28 18.68 -10.01
C HIS A 119 15.13 19.63 -9.70
N TYR A 120 15.32 20.91 -10.05
CA TYR A 120 14.17 21.82 -10.24
C TYR A 120 13.27 21.27 -11.35
N SER A 121 11.98 21.59 -11.30
CA SER A 121 10.97 21.01 -12.20
C SER A 121 10.02 22.08 -12.71
N THR A 122 9.40 21.83 -13.86
CA THR A 122 8.38 22.72 -14.45
C THR A 122 7.00 22.53 -13.80
N LEU A 123 6.96 22.40 -12.48
CA LEU A 123 5.76 22.02 -11.73
C LEU A 123 4.64 23.06 -11.82
N GLU A 124 4.94 24.35 -11.76
CA GLU A 124 3.96 25.46 -11.79
C GLU A 124 4.45 26.58 -12.71
N ILE A 125 5.11 26.23 -13.80
CA ILE A 125 5.61 27.21 -14.78
C ILE A 125 5.15 26.78 -16.18
N ASP A 126 4.56 27.73 -16.91
CA ASP A 126 4.29 27.56 -18.32
C ASP A 126 5.58 27.77 -19.12
N ARG A 127 5.90 26.82 -20.00
CA ARG A 127 7.19 26.82 -20.70
C ARG A 127 7.25 27.82 -21.85
N GLU A 128 6.11 28.22 -22.39
CA GLU A 128 6.05 29.16 -23.51
C GLU A 128 6.16 30.61 -23.03
N SER A 129 5.41 30.97 -21.99
CA SER A 129 5.41 32.32 -21.39
C SER A 129 6.50 32.53 -20.34
N GLY A 130 6.94 31.47 -19.65
CA GLY A 130 7.83 31.57 -18.49
C GLY A 130 7.13 32.05 -17.21
N GLU A 131 5.80 32.22 -17.23
CA GLU A 131 5.00 32.67 -16.08
C GLU A 131 4.46 31.50 -15.25
N ARG A 132 3.80 31.83 -14.14
CA ARG A 132 3.16 30.83 -13.27
C ARG A 132 2.06 30.10 -14.03
N GLY A 133 2.19 28.78 -14.13
CA GLY A 133 1.21 27.89 -14.77
C GLY A 133 0.43 27.03 -13.78
N ASP A 134 -0.53 26.28 -14.31
CA ASP A 134 -1.24 25.24 -13.57
C ASP A 134 -0.40 23.95 -13.49
N ARG A 135 -0.27 23.41 -12.27
CA ARG A 135 0.47 22.17 -11.99
C ARG A 135 -0.21 20.91 -12.49
N TYR A 136 -1.52 20.94 -12.69
CA TYR A 136 -2.28 19.75 -13.09
C TYR A 136 -2.31 19.55 -14.61
N SER A 137 -1.91 20.57 -15.37
CA SER A 137 -1.90 20.58 -16.83
C SER A 137 -1.29 19.32 -17.47
N SER A 138 -0.21 18.77 -16.89
CA SER A 138 0.47 17.59 -17.44
C SER A 138 -0.34 16.30 -17.33
N VAL A 139 -1.15 16.15 -16.27
CA VAL A 139 -1.97 14.96 -16.03
C VAL A 139 -3.39 15.11 -16.55
N GLN A 140 -3.99 16.31 -16.47
CA GLN A 140 -5.38 16.57 -16.85
C GLN A 140 -5.70 16.10 -18.26
N ASN A 141 -4.84 16.41 -19.23
CA ASN A 141 -5.07 16.04 -20.62
C ASN A 141 -5.00 14.52 -20.84
N ILE A 142 -4.24 13.78 -20.04
CA ILE A 142 -4.17 12.32 -20.14
C ILE A 142 -5.42 11.72 -19.48
N ILE A 143 -5.78 12.20 -18.29
CA ILE A 143 -6.95 11.74 -17.55
C ILE A 143 -8.22 11.90 -18.39
N LYS A 144 -8.47 13.10 -18.94
CA LYS A 144 -9.63 13.35 -19.81
C LYS A 144 -9.72 12.38 -20.98
N LYS A 145 -8.58 12.08 -21.63
CA LYS A 145 -8.55 11.14 -22.75
C LYS A 145 -8.84 9.70 -22.33
N LEU A 146 -8.37 9.29 -21.15
CA LEU A 146 -8.60 7.95 -20.63
C LEU A 146 -10.03 7.76 -20.12
N THR A 147 -10.63 8.78 -19.51
CA THR A 147 -11.94 8.66 -18.87
C THR A 147 -13.10 9.14 -19.73
N GLY A 148 -12.84 10.00 -20.72
CA GLY A 148 -13.89 10.68 -21.50
C GLY A 148 -14.49 11.91 -20.81
N ALA A 149 -14.03 12.25 -19.60
CA ALA A 149 -14.54 13.41 -18.87
C ALA A 149 -14.12 14.75 -19.49
N GLU A 150 -14.93 15.79 -19.24
CA GLU A 150 -14.66 17.14 -19.74
C GLU A 150 -13.48 17.82 -19.04
N ALA A 151 -13.33 17.56 -17.74
CA ALA A 151 -12.29 18.11 -16.89
C ALA A 151 -11.86 17.11 -15.81
N ALA A 152 -10.69 17.38 -15.21
CA ALA A 152 -10.12 16.53 -14.18
C ALA A 152 -9.32 17.36 -13.15
N LEU A 153 -9.27 16.89 -11.91
CA LEU A 153 -8.48 17.46 -10.83
C LEU A 153 -7.82 16.33 -10.03
N VAL A 154 -6.66 16.62 -9.43
CA VAL A 154 -5.95 15.67 -8.58
C VAL A 154 -5.67 16.30 -7.22
N VAL A 155 -5.99 15.56 -6.16
CA VAL A 155 -5.77 15.92 -4.76
C VAL A 155 -5.00 14.81 -4.04
N ASN A 156 -4.66 15.02 -2.77
CA ASN A 156 -3.80 14.14 -1.97
C ASN A 156 -4.22 12.65 -1.98
N ASN A 157 -5.50 12.35 -1.77
CA ASN A 157 -6.05 10.99 -1.78
C ASN A 157 -7.56 11.01 -2.05
N ASN A 158 -8.19 9.86 -2.24
CA ASN A 158 -9.62 9.81 -2.54
C ASN A 158 -10.52 10.33 -1.41
N ALA A 159 -10.09 10.19 -0.15
CA ALA A 159 -10.84 10.77 0.96
C ALA A 159 -10.91 12.30 0.83
N ALA A 160 -9.78 12.94 0.53
CA ALA A 160 -9.72 14.36 0.22
C ALA A 160 -10.55 14.73 -1.01
N ALA A 161 -10.63 13.84 -2.01
CA ALA A 161 -11.45 14.06 -3.21
C ALA A 161 -12.93 14.15 -2.85
N VAL A 162 -13.45 13.16 -2.10
CA VAL A 162 -14.85 13.14 -1.63
C VAL A 162 -15.15 14.36 -0.76
N THR A 163 -14.27 14.69 0.21
CA THR A 163 -14.45 15.89 1.06
C THR A 163 -14.52 17.17 0.24
N LEU A 164 -13.60 17.35 -0.71
CA LEU A 164 -13.56 18.56 -1.54
C LEU A 164 -14.80 18.68 -2.43
N VAL A 165 -15.21 17.58 -3.06
CA VAL A 165 -16.38 17.54 -3.93
C VAL A 165 -17.64 17.92 -3.14
N LEU A 166 -17.86 17.28 -1.99
CA LEU A 166 -19.04 17.57 -1.18
C LEU A 166 -19.03 19.01 -0.64
N ALA A 167 -17.87 19.50 -0.19
CA ALA A 167 -17.76 20.87 0.33
C ALA A 167 -18.01 21.93 -0.74
N ALA A 168 -17.57 21.70 -1.98
CA ALA A 168 -17.74 22.66 -3.05
C ALA A 168 -19.12 22.60 -3.73
N VAL A 169 -19.76 21.42 -3.75
CA VAL A 169 -21.02 21.20 -4.48
C VAL A 169 -22.25 21.25 -3.57
N ALA A 170 -22.13 20.79 -2.32
CA ALA A 170 -23.28 20.53 -1.45
C ALA A 170 -23.08 20.99 0.00
N ALA A 171 -22.17 21.93 0.28
CA ALA A 171 -22.10 22.56 1.60
C ALA A 171 -23.45 23.20 1.98
N ASP A 172 -23.84 22.98 3.24
CA ASP A 172 -25.11 23.39 3.86
C ASP A 172 -26.38 22.80 3.22
N LYS A 173 -26.24 21.94 2.21
CA LYS A 173 -27.33 21.27 1.49
C LYS A 173 -27.46 19.79 1.86
N GLU A 174 -28.61 19.22 1.55
CA GLU A 174 -28.89 17.79 1.71
C GLU A 174 -28.19 16.98 0.61
N VAL A 175 -27.53 15.90 1.01
CA VAL A 175 -26.92 14.91 0.11
C VAL A 175 -27.58 13.57 0.35
N VAL A 176 -28.32 13.11 -0.65
CA VAL A 176 -29.08 11.86 -0.58
C VAL A 176 -28.20 10.68 -0.97
N ILE A 177 -28.14 9.66 -0.12
CA ILE A 177 -27.32 8.46 -0.31
C ILE A 177 -28.04 7.21 0.18
N SER A 178 -27.80 6.07 -0.48
CA SER A 178 -28.30 4.78 -0.03
C SER A 178 -27.70 4.39 1.34
N ARG A 179 -28.55 3.93 2.27
CA ARG A 179 -28.10 3.37 3.56
C ARG A 179 -27.12 2.21 3.37
N GLY A 180 -27.25 1.45 2.29
CA GLY A 180 -26.36 0.35 1.94
C GLY A 180 -24.96 0.78 1.46
N GLU A 181 -24.75 2.08 1.25
CA GLU A 181 -23.53 2.68 0.71
C GLU A 181 -22.78 3.56 1.75
N LEU A 182 -23.25 3.60 3.01
CA LEU A 182 -22.56 4.26 4.13
C LEU A 182 -21.38 3.42 4.62
N VAL A 183 -20.30 3.41 3.84
CA VAL A 183 -19.16 2.50 4.03
C VAL A 183 -18.11 3.03 5.01
N GLU A 184 -17.41 2.11 5.67
CA GLU A 184 -16.14 2.36 6.37
C GLU A 184 -14.99 1.71 5.60
N ILE A 185 -13.95 2.47 5.27
CA ILE A 185 -12.78 2.02 4.51
C ILE A 185 -11.51 2.27 5.33
N GLY A 186 -10.64 1.26 5.42
CA GLY A 186 -9.29 1.43 5.98
C GLY A 186 -9.23 1.78 7.47
N GLY A 187 -10.33 1.63 8.22
CA GLY A 187 -10.41 1.79 9.68
C GLY A 187 -10.58 3.22 10.20
N SER A 188 -10.46 4.25 9.34
CA SER A 188 -10.62 5.65 9.74
C SER A 188 -11.38 6.53 8.73
N PHE A 189 -11.71 6.02 7.55
CA PHE A 189 -12.55 6.73 6.60
C PHE A 189 -13.96 6.19 6.71
N ARG A 190 -14.90 7.07 7.06
CA ARG A 190 -16.34 6.77 7.12
C ARG A 190 -17.07 7.82 6.31
N VAL A 191 -17.88 7.37 5.34
CA VAL A 191 -18.66 8.28 4.49
C VAL A 191 -19.49 9.28 5.31
N PRO A 192 -20.22 8.86 6.38
CA PRO A 192 -20.96 9.82 7.22
C PRO A 192 -20.09 10.91 7.83
N GLU A 193 -18.93 10.55 8.40
CA GLU A 193 -18.02 11.50 9.06
C GLU A 193 -17.41 12.47 8.04
N VAL A 194 -17.12 11.98 6.83
CA VAL A 194 -16.60 12.82 5.74
C VAL A 194 -17.65 13.80 5.22
N MET A 195 -18.91 13.38 5.11
CA MET A 195 -20.02 14.25 4.72
C MET A 195 -20.25 15.35 5.76
N GLU A 196 -20.19 15.00 7.06
CA GLU A 196 -20.30 15.98 8.14
C GLU A 196 -19.15 17.00 8.08
N GLN A 197 -17.90 16.55 7.90
CA GLN A 197 -16.74 17.44 7.79
C GLN A 197 -16.75 18.32 6.53
N SER A 198 -17.41 17.89 5.46
CA SER A 198 -17.58 18.72 4.27
C SER A 198 -18.69 19.77 4.40
N GLY A 199 -19.45 19.77 5.51
CA GLY A 199 -20.60 20.65 5.71
C GLY A 199 -21.87 20.19 4.98
N ALA A 200 -21.88 18.97 4.42
CA ALA A 200 -23.04 18.41 3.75
C ALA A 200 -23.97 17.75 4.78
N LYS A 201 -25.28 17.86 4.58
CA LYS A 201 -26.29 17.22 5.44
C LYS A 201 -26.62 15.84 4.87
N LEU A 202 -26.23 14.78 5.60
CA LEU A 202 -26.52 13.40 5.21
C LEU A 202 -28.04 13.11 5.23
N VAL A 203 -28.59 12.68 4.10
CA VAL A 203 -29.94 12.12 4.00
C VAL A 203 -29.85 10.67 3.50
N GLU A 204 -30.00 9.72 4.42
CA GLU A 204 -29.94 8.30 4.07
C GLU A 204 -31.30 7.74 3.63
N VAL A 205 -31.31 6.96 2.55
CA VAL A 205 -32.53 6.38 1.95
C VAL A 205 -32.45 4.87 1.81
N GLY A 206 -33.62 4.25 1.65
CA GLY A 206 -33.75 2.81 1.45
C GLY A 206 -33.33 1.98 2.67
N SER A 207 -32.99 0.71 2.42
CA SER A 207 -32.50 -0.24 3.41
C SER A 207 -31.10 -0.71 3.07
N THR A 208 -30.40 -1.32 4.04
CA THR A 208 -29.01 -1.79 3.86
C THR A 208 -28.82 -2.67 2.63
N ASN A 209 -29.74 -3.61 2.39
CA ASN A 209 -29.65 -4.57 1.29
C ASN A 209 -30.42 -4.15 0.04
N LYS A 210 -31.45 -3.30 0.16
CA LYS A 210 -32.36 -2.94 -0.93
C LYS A 210 -32.62 -1.45 -0.93
N VAL A 211 -32.26 -0.80 -2.02
CA VAL A 211 -32.62 0.57 -2.35
C VAL A 211 -33.21 0.59 -3.74
N TYR A 212 -34.22 1.43 -3.94
CA TYR A 212 -34.92 1.64 -5.20
C TYR A 212 -34.92 3.13 -5.55
N LEU A 213 -35.08 3.47 -6.83
CA LEU A 213 -35.11 4.87 -7.29
C LEU A 213 -36.14 5.72 -6.52
N LYS A 214 -37.32 5.15 -6.24
CA LYS A 214 -38.37 5.82 -5.44
C LYS A 214 -37.89 6.30 -4.07
N ASP A 215 -36.90 5.64 -3.48
CA ASP A 215 -36.38 5.99 -2.15
C ASP A 215 -35.57 7.29 -2.24
N TYR A 216 -34.83 7.50 -3.33
CA TYR A 216 -34.18 8.78 -3.64
C TYR A 216 -35.21 9.87 -3.94
N ILE A 217 -36.17 9.60 -4.83
CA ILE A 217 -37.22 10.56 -5.23
C ILE A 217 -37.98 11.10 -4.01
N ASN A 218 -38.40 10.21 -3.10
CA ASN A 218 -39.18 10.60 -1.93
C ASN A 218 -38.40 11.42 -0.90
N ALA A 219 -37.06 11.42 -0.98
CA ALA A 219 -36.20 12.19 -0.10
C ALA A 219 -35.83 13.56 -0.65
N VAL A 220 -36.19 13.86 -1.90
CA VAL A 220 -35.89 15.16 -2.52
C VAL A 220 -36.69 16.28 -1.83
N THR A 221 -35.99 17.33 -1.46
CA THR A 221 -36.53 18.58 -0.92
C THR A 221 -35.94 19.78 -1.68
N GLU A 222 -36.38 21.00 -1.36
CA GLU A 222 -35.77 22.23 -1.88
C GLU A 222 -34.30 22.41 -1.42
N GLU A 223 -33.90 21.74 -0.34
CA GLU A 223 -32.54 21.79 0.22
C GLU A 223 -31.60 20.73 -0.39
N THR A 224 -32.11 19.85 -1.27
CA THR A 224 -31.30 18.80 -1.90
C THR A 224 -30.25 19.41 -2.85
N GLY A 225 -28.98 19.16 -2.52
CA GLY A 225 -27.83 19.69 -3.26
C GLY A 225 -27.15 18.69 -4.18
N ALA A 226 -27.21 17.39 -3.86
CA ALA A 226 -26.65 16.34 -4.69
C ALA A 226 -27.20 14.95 -4.33
N PHE A 227 -27.10 14.02 -5.27
CA PHE A 227 -27.14 12.59 -4.97
C PHE A 227 -25.71 12.05 -4.90
N LEU A 228 -25.45 11.21 -3.90
CA LEU A 228 -24.17 10.54 -3.73
C LEU A 228 -24.38 9.04 -3.89
N LYS A 229 -23.57 8.45 -4.77
CA LYS A 229 -23.42 7.01 -4.96
C LYS A 229 -22.03 6.59 -4.51
N VAL A 230 -21.92 5.54 -3.69
CA VAL A 230 -20.61 5.05 -3.24
C VAL A 230 -20.45 3.57 -3.59
N HIS A 231 -19.39 3.24 -4.32
CA HIS A 231 -19.10 1.86 -4.66
C HIS A 231 -18.66 1.09 -3.41
N THR A 232 -19.27 -0.09 -3.19
CA THR A 232 -18.99 -0.96 -2.04
C THR A 232 -17.68 -1.72 -2.19
N SER A 233 -16.57 -1.01 -2.41
CA SER A 233 -15.29 -1.55 -2.87
C SER A 233 -14.60 -2.52 -1.90
N ASN A 234 -14.98 -2.56 -0.62
CA ASN A 234 -14.33 -3.37 0.41
C ASN A 234 -15.24 -4.44 1.05
N TYR A 235 -16.52 -4.54 0.65
CA TYR A 235 -17.41 -5.64 1.04
C TYR A 235 -18.46 -5.91 -0.05
N ARG A 236 -19.21 -7.01 0.05
CA ARG A 236 -20.41 -7.21 -0.77
C ARG A 236 -21.54 -7.72 0.10
N ILE A 237 -22.75 -7.24 -0.15
CA ILE A 237 -23.97 -7.80 0.43
C ILE A 237 -24.43 -8.94 -0.47
N LYS A 238 -24.65 -10.12 0.11
CA LYS A 238 -25.17 -11.31 -0.61
C LYS A 238 -26.59 -11.62 -0.17
N GLY A 239 -27.40 -12.19 -1.07
CA GLY A 239 -28.79 -12.57 -0.81
C GLY A 239 -29.78 -11.68 -1.55
N PHE A 240 -30.87 -11.28 -0.89
CA PHE A 240 -31.88 -10.42 -1.49
C PHE A 240 -31.42 -8.96 -1.51
N THR A 241 -30.74 -8.58 -2.60
CA THR A 241 -30.22 -7.22 -2.79
C THR A 241 -30.89 -6.48 -3.94
N ALA A 242 -30.94 -5.15 -3.85
CA ALA A 242 -31.34 -4.25 -4.94
C ALA A 242 -30.53 -2.95 -4.83
N VAL A 243 -30.00 -2.48 -5.94
CA VAL A 243 -29.23 -1.24 -6.05
C VAL A 243 -29.80 -0.43 -7.22
N VAL A 244 -29.71 0.90 -7.14
CA VAL A 244 -30.08 1.79 -8.24
C VAL A 244 -28.90 1.89 -9.19
N GLU A 245 -29.15 1.62 -10.47
CA GLU A 245 -28.15 1.74 -11.53
C GLU A 245 -27.79 3.22 -11.76
N ALA A 246 -26.55 3.50 -12.13
CA ALA A 246 -26.05 4.87 -12.27
C ALA A 246 -26.87 5.69 -13.27
N GLU A 247 -27.15 5.14 -14.45
CA GLU A 247 -27.93 5.80 -15.50
C GLU A 247 -29.36 6.12 -15.07
N GLU A 248 -30.01 5.21 -14.32
CA GLU A 248 -31.36 5.43 -13.77
C GLU A 248 -31.36 6.60 -12.77
N LEU A 249 -30.37 6.63 -11.87
CA LEU A 249 -30.22 7.69 -10.87
C LEU A 249 -29.96 9.05 -11.52
N VAL A 250 -29.05 9.09 -12.51
CA VAL A 250 -28.69 10.30 -13.26
C VAL A 250 -29.90 10.88 -13.99
N ASN A 251 -30.65 10.04 -14.69
CA ASN A 251 -31.81 10.47 -15.47
C ASN A 251 -32.90 11.14 -14.63
N ASP A 252 -33.17 10.67 -13.40
CA ASP A 252 -34.11 11.33 -12.49
C ASP A 252 -33.50 12.58 -11.83
N ALA A 253 -32.23 12.53 -11.43
CA ALA A 253 -31.55 13.65 -10.80
C ALA A 253 -31.49 14.88 -11.72
N HIS A 254 -31.15 14.68 -13.00
CA HIS A 254 -31.06 15.75 -13.99
C HIS A 254 -32.42 16.35 -14.34
N GLN A 255 -33.52 15.60 -14.27
CA GLN A 255 -34.88 16.17 -14.40
C GLN A 255 -35.24 17.15 -13.29
N ARG A 256 -34.46 17.16 -12.20
CA ARG A 256 -34.66 17.98 -11.00
C ARG A 256 -33.53 18.99 -10.78
N ASP A 257 -32.61 19.12 -11.75
CA ASP A 257 -31.40 19.94 -11.64
C ASP A 257 -30.49 19.57 -10.45
N ILE A 258 -30.46 18.28 -10.07
CA ILE A 258 -29.63 17.76 -8.97
C ILE A 258 -28.41 17.04 -9.58
N PRO A 259 -27.16 17.41 -9.20
CA PRO A 259 -25.98 16.68 -9.63
C PRO A 259 -25.84 15.32 -8.95
N VAL A 260 -25.27 14.35 -9.68
CA VAL A 260 -24.90 13.04 -9.16
C VAL A 260 -23.38 12.95 -9.01
N ILE A 261 -22.95 12.61 -7.80
CA ILE A 261 -21.55 12.36 -7.45
C ILE A 261 -21.39 10.85 -7.22
N GLU A 262 -20.33 10.26 -7.78
CA GLU A 262 -19.95 8.88 -7.51
C GLU A 262 -18.56 8.78 -6.89
N ASP A 263 -18.46 8.17 -5.70
CA ASP A 263 -17.21 7.65 -5.18
C ASP A 263 -17.02 6.21 -5.67
N LEU A 264 -16.31 6.07 -6.79
CA LEU A 264 -15.96 4.77 -7.35
C LEU A 264 -14.89 4.08 -6.50
N GLY A 265 -13.97 4.87 -5.94
CA GLY A 265 -12.95 4.45 -4.99
C GLY A 265 -11.82 3.57 -5.56
N SER A 266 -12.11 2.58 -6.40
CA SER A 266 -11.19 1.54 -6.90
C SER A 266 -10.17 2.06 -7.92
N GLY A 267 -10.58 3.02 -8.75
CA GLY A 267 -9.75 3.62 -9.79
C GLY A 267 -9.46 2.72 -10.97
N ILE A 268 -10.35 1.77 -11.26
CA ILE A 268 -10.22 0.91 -12.44
C ILE A 268 -10.48 1.70 -13.72
N ILE A 269 -9.49 1.75 -14.61
CA ILE A 269 -9.58 2.48 -15.89
C ILE A 269 -10.08 1.57 -17.02
N PHE A 270 -9.81 0.27 -16.95
CA PHE A 270 -10.14 -0.70 -17.99
C PHE A 270 -10.71 -1.98 -17.39
N ASP A 271 -11.63 -2.60 -18.12
CA ASP A 271 -12.20 -3.88 -17.75
C ASP A 271 -11.13 -5.00 -17.75
N LEU A 272 -11.12 -5.80 -16.69
CA LEU A 272 -10.20 -6.92 -16.48
C LEU A 272 -10.90 -8.29 -16.54
N GLN A 273 -12.18 -8.34 -16.95
CA GLN A 273 -12.92 -9.60 -17.07
C GLN A 273 -12.29 -10.59 -18.05
N SER A 274 -11.69 -10.08 -19.14
CA SER A 274 -10.94 -10.90 -20.11
C SER A 274 -9.71 -11.58 -19.51
N TYR A 275 -9.23 -11.10 -18.35
CA TYR A 275 -8.14 -11.70 -17.56
C TYR A 275 -8.64 -12.60 -16.42
N GLY A 276 -9.95 -12.91 -16.40
CA GLY A 276 -10.55 -13.80 -15.42
C GLY A 276 -10.92 -13.14 -14.09
N LEU A 277 -10.94 -11.80 -14.02
CA LEU A 277 -11.48 -11.07 -12.86
C LEU A 277 -13.00 -10.89 -12.97
N PRO A 278 -13.72 -10.71 -11.86
CA PRO A 278 -15.12 -10.30 -11.89
C PRO A 278 -15.29 -8.91 -12.52
N TYR A 279 -16.53 -8.57 -12.89
CA TYR A 279 -16.88 -7.21 -13.29
C TYR A 279 -16.64 -6.23 -12.12
N GLU A 280 -16.09 -5.07 -12.45
CA GLU A 280 -15.94 -3.91 -11.58
C GLU A 280 -16.16 -2.65 -12.44
N PRO A 281 -17.02 -1.71 -12.02
CA PRO A 281 -17.34 -0.52 -12.83
C PRO A 281 -16.10 0.33 -13.06
N THR A 282 -15.85 0.67 -14.33
CA THR A 282 -14.76 1.54 -14.75
C THR A 282 -15.13 3.01 -14.62
N VAL A 283 -14.11 3.84 -14.44
CA VAL A 283 -14.28 5.31 -14.42
C VAL A 283 -14.98 5.80 -15.69
N LYS A 284 -14.70 5.18 -16.84
CA LYS A 284 -15.32 5.53 -18.10
C LYS A 284 -16.81 5.17 -18.14
N GLU A 285 -17.18 3.99 -17.67
CA GLU A 285 -18.60 3.59 -17.58
C GLU A 285 -19.41 4.54 -16.70
N SER A 286 -18.87 4.97 -15.56
CA SER A 286 -19.51 5.99 -14.71
C SER A 286 -19.73 7.32 -15.44
N ILE A 287 -18.73 7.79 -16.18
CA ILE A 287 -18.84 9.04 -16.96
C ILE A 287 -19.83 8.88 -18.13
N ASP A 288 -19.79 7.75 -18.83
CA ASP A 288 -20.70 7.47 -19.95
C ASP A 288 -22.16 7.31 -19.46
N ALA A 289 -22.38 6.89 -18.21
CA ALA A 289 -23.70 6.87 -17.55
C ALA A 289 -24.22 8.27 -17.17
N GLY A 290 -23.42 9.33 -17.36
CA GLY A 290 -23.82 10.72 -17.15
C GLY A 290 -23.59 11.26 -15.73
N ILE A 291 -22.80 10.56 -14.90
CA ILE A 291 -22.40 11.03 -13.57
C ILE A 291 -21.64 12.37 -13.69
N ASP A 292 -22.01 13.36 -12.89
CA ASP A 292 -21.47 14.71 -12.99
C ASP A 292 -20.03 14.82 -12.45
N LEU A 293 -19.72 14.06 -11.39
CA LEU A 293 -18.40 13.96 -10.77
C LEU A 293 -18.12 12.53 -10.29
N VAL A 294 -16.99 11.96 -10.71
CA VAL A 294 -16.50 10.65 -10.26
C VAL A 294 -15.18 10.84 -9.51
N THR A 295 -15.06 10.22 -8.33
CA THR A 295 -13.83 10.22 -7.52
C THR A 295 -13.25 8.82 -7.36
N PHE A 296 -11.92 8.70 -7.40
CA PHE A 296 -11.24 7.42 -7.21
C PHE A 296 -9.78 7.55 -6.73
N SER A 297 -9.23 6.44 -6.20
CA SER A 297 -7.85 6.37 -5.71
C SER A 297 -6.84 6.08 -6.83
N GLY A 298 -5.67 6.72 -6.78
CA GLY A 298 -4.56 6.47 -7.70
C GLY A 298 -3.68 5.24 -7.36
N ASP A 299 -3.69 4.79 -6.10
CA ASP A 299 -2.80 3.71 -5.60
C ASP A 299 -3.50 2.36 -5.43
N LYS A 300 -4.68 2.19 -6.01
CA LYS A 300 -5.43 0.93 -6.04
C LYS A 300 -5.30 0.25 -7.41
N LEU A 301 -6.40 0.09 -8.16
CA LEU A 301 -6.36 -0.61 -9.45
C LEU A 301 -5.69 0.20 -10.56
N LEU A 302 -5.54 1.52 -10.38
CA LEU A 302 -4.71 2.34 -11.27
C LEU A 302 -3.21 1.98 -11.17
N GLY A 303 -2.76 1.38 -10.06
CA GLY A 303 -1.36 0.98 -9.89
C GLY A 303 -0.36 2.15 -9.89
N GLY A 304 -0.81 3.35 -9.52
CA GLY A 304 0.01 4.56 -9.42
C GLY A 304 0.35 4.94 -7.97
N PRO A 305 0.79 6.19 -7.74
CA PRO A 305 1.02 6.72 -6.40
C PRO A 305 -0.31 7.04 -5.69
N GLN A 306 -0.25 7.31 -4.38
CA GLN A 306 -1.42 7.79 -3.65
C GLN A 306 -1.90 9.10 -4.26
N ALA A 307 -3.14 9.13 -4.73
CA ALA A 307 -3.79 10.32 -5.26
C ALA A 307 -5.31 10.17 -5.13
N GLY A 308 -6.02 11.29 -5.03
CA GLY A 308 -7.45 11.37 -5.25
C GLY A 308 -7.69 12.00 -6.60
N ILE A 309 -8.27 11.26 -7.53
CA ILE A 309 -8.52 11.75 -8.88
C ILE A 309 -10.02 12.03 -8.99
N ILE A 310 -10.34 13.24 -9.44
CA ILE A 310 -11.71 13.72 -9.64
C ILE A 310 -11.87 13.99 -11.13
N VAL A 311 -12.89 13.43 -11.75
CA VAL A 311 -13.20 13.63 -13.17
C VAL A 311 -14.69 13.91 -13.33
N GLY A 312 -15.06 14.71 -14.32
CA GLY A 312 -16.48 15.00 -14.55
C GLY A 312 -16.71 16.22 -15.45
N LYS A 313 -17.87 16.86 -15.27
CA LYS A 313 -18.23 18.08 -16.00
C LYS A 313 -17.34 19.25 -15.61
N LYS A 314 -17.03 20.07 -16.60
CA LYS A 314 -16.11 21.20 -16.45
C LYS A 314 -16.58 22.21 -15.40
N GLU A 315 -17.87 22.53 -15.38
CA GLU A 315 -18.44 23.51 -14.45
C GLU A 315 -18.24 23.13 -12.97
N TYR A 316 -18.27 21.83 -12.65
CA TYR A 316 -18.06 21.39 -11.28
C TYR A 316 -16.58 21.35 -10.94
N ILE A 317 -15.72 20.88 -11.85
CA ILE A 317 -14.27 20.88 -11.64
C ILE A 317 -13.75 22.32 -11.41
N GLU A 318 -14.23 23.30 -12.18
CA GLU A 318 -13.89 24.72 -11.97
C GLU A 318 -14.27 25.19 -10.55
N LYS A 319 -15.45 24.80 -10.03
CA LYS A 319 -15.82 25.10 -8.63
C LYS A 319 -14.82 24.49 -7.64
N LEU A 320 -14.34 23.28 -7.88
CA LEU A 320 -13.33 22.64 -7.01
C LEU A 320 -11.99 23.36 -7.06
N GLU A 321 -11.57 23.82 -8.25
CA GLU A 321 -10.31 24.53 -8.47
C GLU A 321 -10.22 25.85 -7.71
N TYR A 322 -11.34 26.58 -7.59
CA TYR A 322 -11.43 27.82 -6.82
C TYR A 322 -11.73 27.61 -5.33
N HIS A 323 -12.06 26.40 -4.90
CA HIS A 323 -12.42 26.14 -3.51
C HIS A 323 -11.20 26.24 -2.58
N PRO A 324 -11.24 26.99 -1.46
CA PRO A 324 -10.09 27.20 -0.58
C PRO A 324 -9.46 25.92 -0.03
N LEU A 325 -10.27 24.88 0.22
CA LEU A 325 -9.76 23.58 0.69
C LEU A 325 -8.79 22.92 -0.29
N LEU A 326 -8.90 23.18 -1.60
CA LEU A 326 -7.98 22.60 -2.58
C LEU A 326 -6.52 22.93 -2.21
N ARG A 327 -6.25 24.12 -1.68
CA ARG A 327 -4.88 24.50 -1.32
C ARG A 327 -4.29 23.63 -0.21
N ALA A 328 -5.12 23.16 0.72
CA ALA A 328 -4.73 22.25 1.80
C ALA A 328 -4.64 20.79 1.31
N LEU A 329 -5.50 20.41 0.37
CA LEU A 329 -5.60 19.06 -0.18
C LEU A 329 -4.72 18.83 -1.43
N ARG A 330 -3.99 19.87 -1.84
CA ARG A 330 -3.15 19.90 -3.03
C ARG A 330 -2.07 18.82 -2.97
N VAL A 331 -1.99 18.04 -4.04
CA VAL A 331 -0.98 17.00 -4.20
C VAL A 331 0.43 17.58 -4.43
N ASP A 332 1.44 16.86 -3.98
CA ASP A 332 2.85 17.22 -4.10
C ASP A 332 3.45 16.87 -5.48
N LYS A 333 4.70 17.29 -5.71
CA LYS A 333 5.37 17.12 -7.02
C LYS A 333 5.75 15.67 -7.33
N PHE A 334 6.06 14.87 -6.31
CA PHE A 334 6.48 13.48 -6.49
C PHE A 334 5.29 12.64 -6.95
N THR A 335 4.15 12.82 -6.28
CA THR A 335 2.90 12.17 -6.67
C THR A 335 2.49 12.55 -8.09
N LEU A 336 2.55 13.84 -8.47
CA LEU A 336 2.23 14.24 -9.84
C LEU A 336 3.18 13.63 -10.88
N ALA A 337 4.49 13.60 -10.61
CA ALA A 337 5.47 12.99 -11.53
C ALA A 337 5.25 11.48 -11.71
N ALA A 338 5.04 10.75 -10.61
CA ALA A 338 4.72 9.32 -10.66
C ALA A 338 3.37 9.07 -11.35
N LEU A 339 2.35 9.89 -11.08
CA LEU A 339 1.04 9.75 -11.67
C LEU A 339 1.08 10.00 -13.18
N GLU A 340 1.76 11.06 -13.64
CA GLU A 340 1.93 11.34 -15.06
C GLU A 340 2.62 10.18 -15.79
N ALA A 341 3.71 9.65 -15.22
CA ALA A 341 4.42 8.50 -15.78
C ALA A 341 3.53 7.25 -15.84
N THR A 342 2.74 7.00 -14.78
CA THR A 342 1.79 5.87 -14.71
C THR A 342 0.70 6.02 -15.78
N LEU A 343 0.06 7.19 -15.87
CA LEU A 343 -1.00 7.47 -16.84
C LEU A 343 -0.51 7.42 -18.29
N LYS A 344 0.78 7.73 -18.55
CA LYS A 344 1.37 7.57 -19.89
C LYS A 344 1.41 6.11 -20.33
N LEU A 345 1.64 5.16 -19.42
CA LEU A 345 1.62 3.73 -19.73
C LEU A 345 0.23 3.30 -20.23
N TYR A 346 -0.84 3.84 -19.63
CA TYR A 346 -2.22 3.56 -20.05
C TYR A 346 -2.59 4.03 -21.46
N ARG A 347 -1.75 4.81 -22.15
CA ARG A 347 -1.96 5.11 -23.58
C ARG A 347 -1.87 3.86 -24.45
N ASN A 348 -1.16 2.84 -23.98
CA ASN A 348 -1.15 1.50 -24.56
C ASN A 348 -1.46 0.49 -23.46
N PHE A 349 -2.65 -0.09 -23.51
CA PHE A 349 -3.11 -0.97 -22.44
C PHE A 349 -2.21 -2.20 -22.24
N GLU A 350 -1.69 -2.80 -23.30
CA GLU A 350 -0.74 -3.92 -23.21
C GLU A 350 0.57 -3.51 -22.50
N GLU A 351 1.02 -2.27 -22.72
CA GLU A 351 2.18 -1.72 -22.02
C GLU A 351 1.89 -1.49 -20.54
N ALA A 352 0.70 -0.97 -20.21
CA ALA A 352 0.25 -0.80 -18.83
C ALA A 352 0.22 -2.15 -18.08
N LEU A 353 -0.36 -3.20 -18.68
CA LEU A 353 -0.41 -4.54 -18.10
C LEU A 353 1.00 -5.12 -17.86
N ALA A 354 1.93 -4.89 -18.79
CA ALA A 354 3.28 -5.42 -18.69
C ALA A 354 4.16 -4.68 -17.66
N LYS A 355 3.98 -3.35 -17.53
CA LYS A 355 4.90 -2.47 -16.77
C LYS A 355 4.36 -2.00 -15.42
N ILE A 356 3.05 -1.90 -15.23
CA ILE A 356 2.46 -1.53 -13.93
C ILE A 356 2.44 -2.77 -13.04
N PRO A 357 3.20 -2.82 -11.92
CA PRO A 357 3.34 -4.05 -11.14
C PRO A 357 2.02 -4.60 -10.62
N THR A 358 1.11 -3.73 -10.16
CA THR A 358 -0.23 -4.13 -9.68
C THR A 358 -1.01 -4.84 -10.78
N LEU A 359 -1.09 -4.27 -11.99
CA LEU A 359 -1.79 -4.89 -13.11
C LEU A 359 -1.14 -6.20 -13.55
N LYS A 360 0.20 -6.22 -13.62
CA LYS A 360 0.97 -7.41 -13.98
C LYS A 360 0.67 -8.57 -13.02
N MET A 361 0.69 -8.33 -11.71
CA MET A 361 0.37 -9.37 -10.72
C MET A 361 -1.06 -9.90 -10.91
N LEU A 362 -2.03 -9.01 -11.19
CA LEU A 362 -3.42 -9.39 -11.38
C LEU A 362 -3.67 -10.21 -12.65
N THR A 363 -2.95 -9.91 -13.73
CA THR A 363 -3.20 -10.46 -15.08
C THR A 363 -2.21 -11.54 -15.52
N GLU A 364 -1.17 -11.79 -14.73
CA GLU A 364 -0.19 -12.84 -15.02
C GLU A 364 -0.82 -14.24 -15.01
N THR A 365 -0.42 -15.04 -16.01
CA THR A 365 -0.80 -16.44 -16.19
C THR A 365 -0.31 -17.35 -15.07
N ASP A 366 -1.11 -18.37 -14.74
CA ASP A 366 -0.80 -19.41 -13.75
C ASP A 366 0.58 -20.07 -13.99
N GLU A 367 0.99 -20.24 -15.25
CA GLU A 367 2.25 -20.88 -15.66
C GLU A 367 3.48 -20.11 -15.14
N LYS A 368 3.51 -18.78 -15.30
CA LYS A 368 4.61 -17.92 -14.86
C LYS A 368 4.74 -17.89 -13.32
N ILE A 369 3.62 -17.97 -12.62
CA ILE A 369 3.59 -18.06 -11.15
C ILE A 369 4.14 -19.42 -10.71
N ARG A 370 3.78 -20.51 -11.42
CA ARG A 370 4.34 -21.85 -11.17
C ARG A 370 5.83 -21.88 -11.39
N GLU A 371 6.33 -21.31 -12.49
CA GLU A 371 7.77 -21.23 -12.78
C GLU A 371 8.53 -20.48 -11.68
N ARG A 372 7.97 -19.37 -11.16
CA ARG A 372 8.55 -18.68 -9.99
C ARG A 372 8.57 -19.55 -8.74
N ALA A 373 7.51 -20.32 -8.48
CA ALA A 373 7.45 -21.23 -7.34
C ALA A 373 8.46 -22.38 -7.46
N GLU A 374 8.66 -22.92 -8.67
CA GLU A 374 9.65 -23.95 -8.97
C GLU A 374 11.07 -23.41 -8.80
N LYS A 375 11.36 -22.22 -9.36
CA LYS A 375 12.64 -21.54 -9.17
C LYS A 375 12.97 -21.32 -7.69
N LEU A 376 12.02 -20.80 -6.91
CA LEU A 376 12.23 -20.64 -5.46
C LEU A 376 12.46 -22.01 -4.81
N TYR A 377 11.63 -23.01 -5.12
CA TYR A 377 11.74 -24.34 -4.54
C TYR A 377 13.09 -25.00 -4.78
N ASP A 378 13.68 -24.83 -5.96
CA ASP A 378 14.96 -25.40 -6.35
C ASP A 378 16.15 -24.72 -5.65
N LEU A 379 16.02 -23.45 -5.29
CA LEU A 379 17.03 -22.70 -4.54
C LEU A 379 16.99 -22.99 -3.03
N LEU A 380 15.93 -23.62 -2.51
CA LEU A 380 15.81 -23.94 -1.09
C LEU A 380 16.58 -25.21 -0.72
N GLU A 381 17.41 -25.10 0.31
CA GLU A 381 18.18 -26.22 0.84
C GLU A 381 17.26 -27.29 1.42
N ARG A 382 17.60 -28.56 1.17
CA ARG A 382 16.80 -29.70 1.60
C ARG A 382 17.24 -30.17 2.98
N ASN A 383 16.27 -30.23 3.89
CA ASN A 383 16.49 -30.76 5.22
C ASN A 383 15.27 -31.60 5.64
N GLU A 384 15.50 -32.80 6.15
CA GLU A 384 14.42 -33.74 6.54
C GLU A 384 13.50 -33.17 7.63
N LYS A 385 13.99 -32.20 8.40
CA LYS A 385 13.24 -31.51 9.45
C LYS A 385 12.20 -30.51 8.90
N PHE A 386 12.32 -30.11 7.64
CA PHE A 386 11.44 -29.15 6.97
C PHE A 386 10.79 -29.76 5.72
N LYS A 387 9.47 -29.90 5.76
CA LYS A 387 8.70 -30.42 4.64
C LYS A 387 8.22 -29.27 3.75
N ILE A 388 8.93 -29.07 2.65
CA ILE A 388 8.66 -28.01 1.68
C ILE A 388 7.89 -28.58 0.48
N LYS A 389 6.81 -27.92 0.05
CA LYS A 389 6.01 -28.34 -1.12
C LYS A 389 5.44 -27.16 -1.90
N ILE A 390 5.43 -27.28 -3.22
CA ILE A 390 4.64 -26.41 -4.10
C ILE A 390 3.19 -26.90 -4.14
N LYS A 391 2.23 -25.99 -4.08
CA LYS A 391 0.80 -26.28 -4.21
C LYS A 391 0.10 -25.19 -5.00
N LYS A 392 -1.03 -25.55 -5.60
CA LYS A 392 -2.03 -24.56 -6.04
C LYS A 392 -2.64 -23.90 -4.80
N GLY A 393 -2.84 -22.60 -4.86
CA GLY A 393 -3.46 -21.81 -3.81
C GLY A 393 -4.36 -20.72 -4.37
N THR A 394 -4.86 -19.87 -3.47
CA THR A 394 -5.59 -18.66 -3.83
C THR A 394 -4.96 -17.43 -3.18
N ALA A 395 -4.77 -16.41 -4.00
CA ALA A 395 -4.34 -15.07 -3.65
C ALA A 395 -5.56 -14.14 -3.59
N ARG A 396 -5.36 -12.92 -3.10
CA ARG A 396 -6.40 -11.90 -2.98
C ARG A 396 -5.95 -10.62 -3.65
N ILE A 397 -6.91 -9.85 -4.14
CA ILE A 397 -6.60 -8.53 -4.71
C ILE A 397 -6.31 -7.51 -3.61
N GLY A 398 -7.14 -7.45 -2.56
CA GLY A 398 -6.96 -6.48 -1.46
C GLY A 398 -7.41 -5.06 -1.83
N GLY A 399 -7.11 -4.08 -0.95
CA GLY A 399 -7.15 -2.65 -1.31
C GLY A 399 -8.49 -1.93 -1.43
N GLY A 400 -9.62 -2.62 -1.25
CA GLY A 400 -10.95 -2.00 -1.44
C GLY A 400 -11.23 -1.73 -2.92
N SER A 401 -11.31 -2.81 -3.71
CA SER A 401 -11.84 -2.82 -5.08
C SER A 401 -12.56 -4.14 -5.37
N TYR A 402 -11.89 -5.28 -5.17
CA TYR A 402 -12.47 -6.61 -5.37
C TYR A 402 -12.64 -7.37 -4.05
N PRO A 403 -13.66 -7.03 -3.25
CA PRO A 403 -13.91 -7.69 -1.98
C PRO A 403 -14.25 -9.17 -2.22
N LEU A 404 -13.60 -10.06 -1.45
CA LEU A 404 -13.82 -11.51 -1.50
C LEU A 404 -13.36 -12.22 -2.80
N THR A 405 -12.75 -11.51 -3.76
CA THR A 405 -12.26 -12.13 -4.99
C THR A 405 -10.98 -12.90 -4.70
N GLU A 406 -10.99 -14.18 -5.08
CA GLU A 406 -9.83 -15.06 -5.03
C GLU A 406 -9.28 -15.27 -6.44
N ILE A 407 -7.98 -15.07 -6.60
CA ILE A 407 -7.25 -15.31 -7.84
C ILE A 407 -6.37 -16.54 -7.68
N LYS A 408 -6.25 -17.33 -8.75
CA LYS A 408 -5.39 -18.51 -8.76
C LYS A 408 -3.92 -18.11 -8.59
N THR A 409 -3.16 -18.96 -7.90
CA THR A 409 -1.73 -18.77 -7.64
C THR A 409 -1.06 -20.11 -7.33
N TYR A 410 0.27 -20.10 -7.30
CA TYR A 410 1.08 -21.16 -6.72
C TYR A 410 1.74 -20.66 -5.44
N VAL A 411 1.76 -21.54 -4.44
CA VAL A 411 2.32 -21.27 -3.13
C VAL A 411 3.37 -22.31 -2.78
N LEU A 412 4.34 -21.92 -1.97
CA LEU A 412 5.28 -22.81 -1.33
C LEU A 412 4.89 -22.93 0.15
N THR A 413 4.60 -24.15 0.59
CA THR A 413 4.26 -24.46 1.98
C THR A 413 5.47 -25.02 2.71
N ILE A 414 5.78 -24.47 3.89
CA ILE A 414 6.83 -24.95 4.80
C ILE A 414 6.17 -25.45 6.08
N ASP A 415 6.50 -26.67 6.46
CA ASP A 415 5.98 -27.39 7.64
C ASP A 415 7.15 -28.01 8.40
N SER A 416 7.16 -27.88 9.73
CA SER A 416 8.22 -28.38 10.60
C SER A 416 7.66 -28.88 11.92
N LYS A 417 8.29 -29.92 12.47
CA LYS A 417 8.03 -30.38 13.84
C LYS A 417 8.92 -29.71 14.88
N LEU A 418 9.98 -29.00 14.45
CA LEU A 418 10.92 -28.34 15.36
C LEU A 418 10.44 -26.95 15.78
N ILE A 419 9.92 -26.19 14.82
CA ILE A 419 9.57 -24.78 14.96
C ILE A 419 8.16 -24.56 14.42
N SER A 420 7.36 -23.77 15.15
CA SER A 420 6.00 -23.44 14.72
C SER A 420 6.00 -22.50 13.52
N SER A 421 4.93 -22.56 12.72
CA SER A 421 4.73 -21.64 11.59
C SER A 421 4.72 -20.18 12.01
N GLU A 422 4.23 -19.87 13.20
CA GLU A 422 4.19 -18.54 13.80
C GLU A 422 5.59 -18.01 14.10
N LYS A 423 6.47 -18.89 14.61
CA LYS A 423 7.85 -18.53 14.91
C LYS A 423 8.68 -18.37 13.64
N LEU A 424 8.48 -19.23 12.64
CA LEU A 424 9.06 -19.05 11.30
C LEU A 424 8.62 -17.73 10.66
N ALA A 425 7.31 -17.43 10.66
CA ALA A 425 6.79 -16.17 10.16
C ALA A 425 7.35 -14.96 10.92
N TYR A 426 7.53 -15.09 12.25
CA TYR A 426 8.19 -14.05 13.04
C TYR A 426 9.64 -13.84 12.58
N LYS A 427 10.43 -14.91 12.45
CA LYS A 427 11.82 -14.81 11.97
C LYS A 427 11.92 -14.16 10.59
N LEU A 428 11.03 -14.53 9.66
CA LEU A 428 10.94 -13.90 8.34
C LEU A 428 10.69 -12.39 8.41
N ARG A 429 9.87 -11.92 9.36
CA ARG A 429 9.69 -10.46 9.58
C ARG A 429 10.89 -9.78 10.21
N GLN A 430 11.81 -10.53 10.83
CA GLN A 430 13.02 -10.01 11.45
C GLN A 430 14.25 -10.05 10.51
N ALA A 431 14.11 -10.62 9.31
CA ALA A 431 15.12 -10.63 8.26
C ALA A 431 15.62 -9.20 7.91
N GLU A 432 16.75 -9.11 7.21
CA GLU A 432 17.31 -7.83 6.78
C GLU A 432 16.29 -7.06 5.93
N MET A 433 15.75 -7.73 4.91
CA MET A 433 14.53 -7.32 4.21
C MET A 433 13.34 -8.11 4.77
N PRO A 434 12.42 -7.48 5.54
CA PRO A 434 11.30 -8.19 6.15
C PRO A 434 10.44 -8.93 5.12
N ILE A 435 10.13 -10.19 5.39
CA ILE A 435 9.27 -11.03 4.54
C ILE A 435 7.93 -11.26 5.25
N PHE A 436 6.84 -10.86 4.59
CA PHE A 436 5.48 -11.06 5.09
C PHE A 436 4.82 -12.23 4.36
N SER A 437 4.39 -13.22 5.12
CA SER A 437 3.80 -14.47 4.62
C SER A 437 2.45 -14.73 5.29
N ARG A 438 1.75 -15.79 4.88
CA ARG A 438 0.51 -16.25 5.52
C ARG A 438 0.75 -17.53 6.32
N ILE A 439 -0.12 -17.79 7.28
CA ILE A 439 -0.19 -19.07 7.99
C ILE A 439 -1.57 -19.68 7.73
N LYS A 440 -1.60 -20.96 7.37
CA LYS A 440 -2.85 -21.73 7.23
C LYS A 440 -2.58 -23.18 7.58
N ASP A 441 -3.48 -23.79 8.34
CA ASP A 441 -3.38 -25.20 8.76
C ASP A 441 -2.01 -25.53 9.41
N GLN A 442 -1.52 -24.63 10.27
CA GLN A 442 -0.20 -24.68 10.95
C GLN A 442 1.01 -24.71 10.00
N LYS A 443 0.83 -24.26 8.75
CA LYS A 443 1.90 -24.20 7.75
C LYS A 443 2.15 -22.77 7.35
N LEU A 444 3.43 -22.46 7.19
CA LEU A 444 3.86 -21.21 6.60
C LEU A 444 3.58 -21.28 5.08
N ILE A 445 2.99 -20.23 4.53
CA ILE A 445 2.64 -20.09 3.12
C ILE A 445 3.37 -18.88 2.55
N ILE A 446 4.23 -19.15 1.57
CA ILE A 446 4.84 -18.16 0.69
C ILE A 446 4.03 -18.16 -0.61
N ASP A 447 3.33 -17.07 -0.89
CA ASP A 447 2.51 -16.94 -2.09
C ASP A 447 3.26 -16.17 -3.18
N LEU A 448 3.47 -16.83 -4.32
CA LEU A 448 4.33 -16.30 -5.38
C LEU A 448 3.60 -15.30 -6.28
N LYS A 449 2.30 -15.06 -6.09
CA LYS A 449 1.55 -14.03 -6.82
C LYS A 449 2.17 -12.63 -6.64
N THR A 450 2.64 -12.32 -5.43
CA THR A 450 3.12 -10.97 -5.05
C THR A 450 4.63 -10.85 -4.94
N VAL A 451 5.36 -11.97 -4.95
CA VAL A 451 6.84 -11.98 -4.93
C VAL A 451 7.36 -11.62 -6.32
N GLN A 452 8.11 -10.54 -6.45
CA GLN A 452 8.65 -10.11 -7.74
C GLN A 452 9.71 -11.10 -8.26
N PRO A 453 9.88 -11.25 -9.58
CA PRO A 453 10.91 -12.12 -10.15
C PRO A 453 12.34 -11.83 -9.64
N ALA A 454 12.65 -10.54 -9.39
CA ALA A 454 13.95 -10.10 -8.89
C ALA A 454 14.16 -10.35 -7.39
N GLU A 455 13.11 -10.72 -6.64
CA GLU A 455 13.16 -10.98 -5.21
C GLU A 455 13.41 -12.47 -4.90
N ILE A 456 13.36 -13.36 -5.89
CA ILE A 456 13.37 -14.82 -5.69
C ILE A 456 14.68 -15.29 -5.05
N GLU A 457 15.82 -14.83 -5.54
CA GLU A 457 17.14 -15.20 -5.02
C GLU A 457 17.33 -14.71 -3.59
N LEU A 458 16.94 -13.47 -3.30
CA LEU A 458 17.00 -12.89 -1.96
C LEU A 458 16.07 -13.64 -0.99
N LEU A 459 14.84 -13.92 -1.42
CA LEU A 459 13.87 -14.68 -0.64
C LEU A 459 14.39 -16.09 -0.32
N ALA A 460 15.02 -16.76 -1.28
CA ALA A 460 15.60 -18.08 -1.06
C ALA A 460 16.75 -18.03 -0.04
N ALA A 461 17.65 -17.06 -0.16
CA ALA A 461 18.77 -16.87 0.76
C ALA A 461 18.30 -16.65 2.21
N GLU A 462 17.33 -15.76 2.41
CA GLU A 462 16.75 -15.46 3.73
C GLU A 462 16.02 -16.68 4.33
N ILE A 463 15.26 -17.42 3.51
CA ILE A 463 14.62 -18.66 3.98
C ILE A 463 15.69 -19.68 4.37
N ASN A 464 16.69 -19.94 3.53
CA ASN A 464 17.74 -20.91 3.83
C ASN A 464 18.48 -20.59 5.12
N GLN A 465 18.86 -19.32 5.32
CA GLN A 465 19.50 -18.87 6.56
C GLN A 465 18.61 -19.17 7.79
N ILE A 466 17.33 -18.83 7.72
CA ILE A 466 16.39 -19.08 8.84
C ILE A 466 16.22 -20.58 9.08
N LEU A 467 16.17 -21.40 8.03
CA LEU A 467 16.05 -22.85 8.19
C LEU A 467 17.32 -23.46 8.77
N GLU A 468 18.50 -23.01 8.36
CA GLU A 468 19.80 -23.48 8.87
C GLU A 468 19.97 -23.15 10.36
N GLU A 469 19.56 -21.97 10.80
CA GLU A 469 19.61 -21.56 12.22
C GLU A 469 18.76 -22.43 13.17
N GLU A 470 17.81 -23.19 12.63
CA GLU A 470 16.87 -24.02 13.41
C GLU A 470 17.25 -25.51 13.39
N VAL A 471 18.26 -25.90 12.62
CA VAL A 471 18.74 -27.29 12.50
C VAL A 471 19.80 -27.57 13.55
#